data_AF-A0A4Q0SL26-F1
#
_entry.id   AF-A0A4Q0SL26-F1
#
_cell.length_a   1.000
_cell.length_b   1.000
_cell.length_c   1.000
_cell.angle_alpha   90.00
_cell.angle_beta   90.00
_cell.angle_gamma   90.00
#
_symmetry.space_group_name_H-M   'P 1'
#
loop_
_entity.id
_entity.type
_entity.pdbx_description
1 polymer ?
#
loop_
_entity_poly.entity_id
_entity_poly.type
_entity_poly.pdbx_seq_one_letter_code
_entity_poly.pdbx_strand_id
1 'polypeptide(L)'
;MPPPPAHLEPATKVWWVQILTDFPIEQHQLQTLQAAGESWDRSQQAREALAKHGLTYVDGKGMVRARPEVAIERDSRISYLRCMRELEFDNVEPPVTGSMPWADLD
;
A
#
# COMPACT_ATOMS: atom_id res chain seq x y z
N MET A 1 2.99 7.39 -18.89
CA MET A 1 2.63 7.14 -17.47
C MET A 1 2.90 8.41 -16.67
N PRO A 2 1.98 8.85 -15.78
CA PRO A 2 2.25 10.00 -14.91
C PRO A 2 3.45 9.73 -13.99
N PRO A 3 4.30 10.73 -13.72
CA PRO A 3 5.43 10.56 -12.82
C PRO A 3 4.95 10.33 -11.38
N PRO A 4 5.72 9.63 -10.55
CA PRO A 4 5.40 9.51 -9.14
C PRO A 4 5.42 10.89 -8.45
N PRO A 5 4.55 11.12 -7.44
CA PRO A 5 4.61 12.33 -6.62
C PRO A 5 6.00 12.57 -6.02
N ALA A 6 6.46 13.83 -6.05
CA ALA A 6 7.83 14.18 -5.74
C ALA A 6 8.24 13.89 -4.28
N HIS A 7 7.28 13.89 -3.35
CA HIS A 7 7.50 13.67 -1.92
C HIS A 7 7.48 12.20 -1.49
N LEU A 8 7.19 11.26 -2.40
CA LEU A 8 7.30 9.84 -2.08
C LEU A 8 8.76 9.44 -1.85
N GLU A 9 8.95 8.47 -0.97
CA GLU A 9 10.26 7.87 -0.72
C GLU A 9 10.79 7.18 -1.99
N PRO A 10 12.11 7.11 -2.19
CA PRO A 10 12.70 6.52 -3.40
C PRO A 10 12.20 5.11 -3.70
N ALA A 11 12.06 4.26 -2.68
CA ALA A 11 11.54 2.91 -2.84
C ALA A 11 10.08 2.91 -3.34
N THR A 12 9.26 3.82 -2.82
CA THR A 12 7.84 3.93 -3.18
C THR A 12 7.65 4.55 -4.55
N LYS A 13 8.57 5.42 -5.01
CA LYS A 13 8.61 5.88 -6.40
C LYS A 13 8.90 4.73 -7.38
N VAL A 14 9.79 3.82 -7.02
CA VAL A 14 10.05 2.62 -7.84
C VAL A 14 8.81 1.74 -7.90
N TRP A 15 8.18 1.50 -6.75
CA TRP A 15 6.91 0.75 -6.67
C TRP A 15 5.79 1.38 -7.50
N TRP A 16 5.62 2.70 -7.44
CA TRP A 16 4.65 3.44 -8.25
C TRP A 16 4.82 3.16 -9.75
N VAL A 17 6.06 3.22 -10.24
CA VAL A 17 6.37 2.97 -11.65
C VAL A 17 6.08 1.51 -12.01
N GLN A 18 6.41 0.56 -11.13
CA GLN A 18 6.09 -0.85 -11.33
C GLN A 18 4.58 -1.07 -11.45
N ILE A 19 3.77 -0.52 -10.54
CA ILE A 19 2.32 -0.67 -10.59
C ILE A 19 1.73 -0.11 -11.89
N LEU A 20 2.15 1.10 -12.32
CA LEU A 20 1.67 1.68 -13.58
C LEU A 20 2.16 0.93 -14.83
N THR A 21 3.22 0.13 -14.71
CA THR A 21 3.75 -0.70 -15.80
C THR A 21 3.01 -2.03 -15.87
N ASP A 22 2.72 -2.63 -14.72
CA ASP A 22 2.20 -3.99 -14.62
C ASP A 22 0.66 -4.04 -14.66
N PHE A 23 -0.02 -2.95 -14.29
CA PHE A 23 -1.48 -2.89 -14.20
C PHE A 23 -2.08 -1.74 -15.04
N PRO A 24 -3.24 -1.96 -15.68
CA PRO A 24 -3.95 -0.92 -16.42
C PRO A 24 -4.68 0.02 -15.45
N ILE A 25 -3.94 0.95 -14.82
CA ILE A 25 -4.51 1.94 -13.89
C ILE A 25 -5.24 3.05 -14.66
N GLU A 26 -6.52 3.24 -14.34
CA GLU A 26 -7.30 4.34 -14.91
C GLU A 26 -6.98 5.69 -14.25
N GLN A 27 -7.25 6.78 -14.96
CA GLN A 27 -6.99 8.14 -14.47
C GLN A 27 -7.68 8.42 -13.11
N HIS A 28 -8.89 7.89 -12.92
CA HIS A 28 -9.66 8.08 -11.69
C HIS A 28 -9.07 7.33 -10.49
N GLN A 29 -8.26 6.29 -10.72
CA GLN A 29 -7.58 5.50 -9.68
C GLN A 29 -6.23 6.07 -9.26
N LEU A 30 -5.67 7.03 -10.00
CA LEU A 30 -4.34 7.60 -9.71
C LEU A 30 -4.26 8.26 -8.33
N GLN A 31 -5.34 8.89 -7.87
CA GLN A 31 -5.40 9.47 -6.53
C GLN A 31 -5.39 8.39 -5.44
N THR A 32 -6.04 7.26 -5.69
CA THR A 32 -6.02 6.09 -4.80
C THR A 32 -4.62 5.47 -4.72
N LEU A 33 -3.94 5.35 -5.87
CA LEU A 33 -2.55 4.88 -5.92
C LEU A 33 -1.61 5.82 -5.14
N GLN A 34 -1.83 7.14 -5.23
CA GLN A 34 -1.03 8.12 -4.50
C GLN A 34 -1.27 8.02 -3.00
N ALA A 35 -2.53 7.94 -2.58
CA ALA A 35 -2.88 7.74 -1.18
C ALA A 35 -2.30 6.43 -0.61
N ALA A 36 -2.23 5.36 -1.42
CA ALA A 36 -1.57 4.12 -1.03
C ALA A 36 -0.07 4.33 -0.78
N GLY A 37 0.65 4.95 -1.72
CA GLY A 37 2.08 5.24 -1.58
C GLY A 37 2.39 6.11 -0.36
N GLU A 38 1.64 7.20 -0.17
CA GLU A 38 1.82 8.10 0.98
C GLU A 38 1.54 7.40 2.32
N SER A 39 0.51 6.54 2.35
CA SER A 39 0.17 5.75 3.54
C SER A 39 1.24 4.72 3.85
N TRP A 40 1.84 4.10 2.83
CA TRP A 40 2.94 3.16 3.00
C TRP A 40 4.18 3.85 3.57
N ASP A 41 4.60 4.97 2.99
CA ASP A 41 5.77 5.74 3.48
C ASP A 41 5.58 6.18 4.93
N ARG A 42 4.39 6.67 5.28
CA ARG A 42 4.08 7.05 6.66
C ARG A 42 4.14 5.86 7.62
N SER A 43 3.62 4.70 7.20
CA SER A 43 3.68 3.47 8.00
C SER A 43 5.13 3.06 8.26
N GLN A 44 6.00 3.14 7.24
CA GLN A 44 7.41 2.80 7.36
C GLN A 44 8.18 3.77 8.28
N GLN A 45 7.91 5.07 8.17
CA GLN A 45 8.48 6.08 9.09
C GLN A 45 8.10 5.79 10.55
N ALA A 46 6.83 5.47 10.81
CA ALA A 46 6.36 5.14 12.16
C ALA A 46 7.01 3.84 12.68
N ARG A 47 7.09 2.80 11.85
CA ARG A 47 7.77 1.53 12.17
C ARG A 47 9.24 1.76 12.56
N GLU A 48 9.96 2.59 11.80
CA GLU A 48 11.37 2.91 12.08
C GLU A 48 11.54 3.70 13.39
N ALA A 49 10.65 4.66 13.65
CA ALA A 49 10.64 5.40 14.90
C ALA A 49 10.38 4.49 16.10
N LEU A 50 9.43 3.55 15.99
CA LEU A 50 9.13 2.58 17.05
C LEU A 50 10.28 1.59 17.28
N ALA A 51 10.96 1.16 16.22
CA ALA A 51 12.15 0.31 16.34
C ALA A 51 13.27 1.01 17.13
N LYS A 52 13.41 2.33 16.96
CA LYS A 52 14.40 3.14 17.67
C LYS A 52 14.00 3.49 19.10
N HIS A 53 12.73 3.79 19.34
CA HIS A 53 12.27 4.42 20.58
C HIS A 53 11.45 3.50 21.49
N GLY A 54 11.17 2.28 21.06
CA GLY A 54 10.28 1.33 21.74
C GLY A 54 8.80 1.69 21.57
N LEU A 55 7.92 0.90 22.17
CA LEU A 55 6.46 1.05 22.03
C LEU A 55 5.83 2.01 23.04
N THR A 56 6.52 2.27 24.14
CA THR A 56 6.02 3.08 25.25
C THR A 56 7.06 4.09 25.73
N TYR A 57 6.60 5.10 26.46
CA TYR A 57 7.44 6.06 27.16
C TYR A 57 6.85 6.37 28.54
N VAL A 58 7.68 6.86 29.45
CA VAL A 58 7.24 7.37 30.74
C VAL A 58 6.99 8.87 30.61
N ASP A 59 5.78 9.32 30.91
CA ASP A 59 5.43 10.74 30.85
C ASP A 59 5.99 11.53 32.06
N GLY A 60 5.82 12.85 32.06
CA GLY A 60 6.32 13.70 33.14
C GLY A 60 5.70 13.43 34.52
N LYS A 61 4.62 12.63 34.60
CA LYS A 61 3.98 12.20 35.85
C LYS A 61 4.43 10.81 36.29
N GLY A 62 5.38 10.19 35.58
CA GLY A 62 5.86 8.85 35.87
C GLY A 62 4.95 7.73 35.34
N MET A 63 3.94 8.05 34.51
CA MET A 63 3.01 7.05 33.99
C MET A 63 3.52 6.47 32.65
N VAL A 64 3.38 5.16 32.47
CA VAL A 64 3.69 4.51 31.18
C VAL A 64 2.58 4.80 30.17
N ARG A 65 2.96 5.34 29.01
CA ARG A 65 2.06 5.70 27.90
C ARG A 65 2.50 5.02 26.61
N ALA A 66 1.53 4.69 25.75
CA ALA A 66 1.82 4.30 24.38
C ALA A 66 2.38 5.49 23.60
N ARG A 67 3.36 5.22 22.73
CA ARG A 67 3.90 6.22 21.82
C ARG A 67 2.90 6.58 20.71
N PRO A 68 2.84 7.87 20.29
CA PRO A 68 1.93 8.28 19.22
C PRO A 68 2.19 7.55 17.90
N GLU A 69 3.44 7.17 17.63
CA GLU A 69 3.85 6.43 16.43
C GLU A 69 3.13 5.07 16.31
N VAL A 70 2.70 4.46 17.41
CA VAL A 70 1.89 3.23 17.39
C VAL A 70 0.56 3.46 16.67
N ALA A 71 -0.10 4.58 16.94
CA ALA A 71 -1.36 4.92 16.28
C ALA A 71 -1.13 5.28 14.82
N ILE A 72 -0.07 6.04 14.52
CA ILE A 72 0.30 6.43 13.15
C ILE A 72 0.57 5.18 12.30
N GLU A 73 1.41 4.25 12.78
CA GLU A 73 1.72 3.02 12.06
C GLU A 73 0.44 2.24 11.74
N ARG A 74 -0.43 2.05 12.75
CA ARG A 74 -1.69 1.32 12.62
C ARG A 74 -2.61 1.97 11.59
N ASP A 75 -2.86 3.26 11.72
CA ASP A 75 -3.83 3.97 10.88
C ASP A 75 -3.33 4.06 9.44
N SER A 76 -2.03 4.36 9.23
CA SER A 76 -1.42 4.37 7.91
C SER A 76 -1.42 2.98 7.26
N ARG A 77 -1.14 1.91 8.01
CA ARG A 77 -1.21 0.54 7.50
C ARG A 77 -2.63 0.15 7.09
N ILE A 78 -3.64 0.55 7.85
CA ILE A 78 -5.05 0.32 7.49
C ILE A 78 -5.42 1.09 6.22
N SER A 79 -5.05 2.36 6.11
CA SER A 79 -5.31 3.17 4.92
C SER A 79 -4.66 2.58 3.68
N TYR A 80 -3.38 2.15 3.77
CA TYR A 80 -2.71 1.45 2.68
C TYR A 80 -3.49 0.20 2.24
N LEU A 81 -3.85 -0.69 3.17
CA LEU A 81 -4.59 -1.91 2.84
C LEU A 81 -5.97 -1.64 2.23
N ARG A 82 -6.63 -0.54 2.62
CA ARG A 82 -7.89 -0.11 2.00
C ARG A 82 -7.66 0.38 0.59
N CYS A 83 -6.71 1.28 0.36
CA CYS A 83 -6.38 1.75 -0.99
C CYS A 83 -5.99 0.59 -1.92
N MET A 84 -5.22 -0.38 -1.44
CA MET A 84 -4.86 -1.57 -2.21
C MET A 84 -6.08 -2.42 -2.59
N ARG A 85 -7.08 -2.50 -1.71
CA ARG A 85 -8.34 -3.18 -2.04
C ARG A 85 -9.13 -2.44 -3.11
N GLU A 86 -9.25 -1.12 -3.00
CA GLU A 86 -9.95 -0.27 -3.99
C GLU A 86 -9.26 -0.24 -5.37
N LEU A 87 -7.97 -0.57 -5.42
CA LEU A 87 -7.22 -0.69 -6.68
C LEU A 87 -7.49 -2.02 -7.41
N GLU A 88 -8.09 -3.01 -6.74
CA GLU A 88 -8.60 -4.27 -7.32
C GLU A 88 -7.61 -5.04 -8.23
N PHE A 89 -6.34 -5.09 -7.87
CA PHE A 89 -5.31 -5.79 -8.65
C PHE A 89 -5.54 -7.30 -8.84
N ASP A 90 -6.42 -7.90 -8.04
CA ASP A 90 -6.75 -9.32 -8.10
C ASP A 90 -7.84 -9.66 -9.13
N ASN A 91 -8.50 -8.67 -9.76
CA ASN A 91 -9.55 -8.88 -10.77
C ASN A 91 -9.01 -9.08 -12.20
N VAL A 92 -7.72 -9.43 -12.35
CA VAL A 92 -7.19 -9.84 -13.66
C VAL A 92 -7.78 -11.22 -13.97
N GLU A 93 -8.80 -11.24 -14.83
CA GLU A 93 -9.39 -12.47 -15.35
C GLU A 93 -8.24 -13.38 -15.83
N PRO A 94 -8.14 -14.63 -15.35
CA PRO A 94 -7.15 -15.55 -15.88
C PRO A 94 -7.37 -15.61 -17.40
N PRO A 95 -6.29 -15.63 -18.22
CA PRO A 95 -6.44 -15.67 -19.66
C PRO A 95 -7.39 -16.81 -20.00
N VAL A 96 -8.42 -16.52 -20.78
CA VAL A 96 -9.36 -17.52 -21.29
C VAL A 96 -8.54 -18.51 -22.11
N THR A 97 -7.97 -19.53 -21.46
CA THR A 97 -7.49 -20.73 -22.12
C THR A 97 -8.74 -21.31 -22.73
N GLY A 98 -8.87 -21.11 -24.05
CA GLY A 98 -10.03 -21.52 -24.80
C GLY A 98 -10.49 -22.89 -24.33
N SER A 99 -11.77 -22.96 -23.96
CA SER A 99 -12.48 -24.22 -23.76
C SER A 99 -12.06 -25.17 -24.88
N MET A 100 -11.20 -26.14 -24.56
CA MET A 100 -10.81 -27.15 -25.54
C MET A 100 -12.08 -27.91 -25.89
N PRO A 101 -12.49 -27.96 -27.17
CA PRO A 101 -13.69 -28.65 -27.59
C PRO A 101 -13.37 -30.14 -27.64
N TRP A 102 -13.26 -30.80 -26.49
CA TRP A 102 -13.20 -32.26 -26.42
C TRP A 102 -14.60 -32.88 -26.26
N ALA A 103 -15.66 -32.08 -26.37
CA ALA A 103 -17.05 -32.57 -26.32
C ALA A 103 -17.52 -33.25 -27.63
N ASP A 104 -16.65 -33.37 -28.66
CA ASP A 104 -16.95 -34.06 -29.93
C ASP A 104 -15.97 -35.23 -30.18
N LEU A 105 -15.82 -36.13 -29.20
CA LEU A 105 -15.27 -37.47 -29.46
C LEU A 105 -16.19 -38.52 -28.84
N ASP A 106 -17.05 -39.04 -29.73
CA ASP A 106 -17.87 -40.27 -29.71
C ASP A 106 -18.87 -40.53 -28.56
#